data_AF-A0A9E3DYI9-F1
#
_entry.id   AF-A0A9E3DYI9-F1
#
_cell.length_a   1.000
_cell.length_b   1.000
_cell.length_c   1.000
_cell.angle_alpha   90.00
_cell.angle_beta   90.00
_cell.angle_gamma   90.00
#
_symmetry.space_group_name_H-M   'P 1'
#
loop_
_entity.id
_entity.type
_entity.pdbx_description
1 polymer ?
#
loop_
_entity_poly.entity_id
_entity_poly.type
_entity_poly.pdbx_seq_one_letter_code
_entity_poly.pdbx_strand_id
1 'polypeptide(L)'
;MKARHDDLAEALDGMFDDHHGELAQVLLDQIAFLDERIAQLSARAAELAAAMPEAWGVDADGTTGPRAGTTPDAPVLNAVARLAEIPGVSPELARTIIAETGLDMSRFPTAAHLVSWAGLCPSARQSGTRTRAGKKGQGNGYLRGSLGQAAIGAARTDTFLGERYWRIARRRGKAKAQVAVARSILVIIWHLLADPAVRFTDRGPGYYQARTDKDKKVKNHIRQIEALLGHTITIMPKAA
;
A
#
# COMPACT_ATOMS: atom_id res chain seq x y z
N MET A 1 -17.53 4.85 -30.08
CA MET A 1 -18.59 4.73 -31.10
C MET A 1 -19.41 3.50 -30.70
N LYS A 2 -20.60 3.67 -30.12
CA LYS A 2 -21.50 2.54 -29.84
C LYS A 2 -22.24 2.26 -31.15
N ALA A 3 -21.97 1.14 -31.82
CA ALA A 3 -22.84 0.67 -32.89
C ALA A 3 -24.26 0.46 -32.31
N ARG A 4 -25.31 0.74 -33.10
CA ARG A 4 -26.68 0.40 -32.66
C ARG A 4 -26.79 -1.12 -32.61
N HIS A 5 -27.58 -1.63 -31.66
CA HIS A 5 -27.76 -3.09 -31.51
C HIS A 5 -28.22 -3.75 -32.82
N ASP A 6 -29.01 -3.04 -33.63
CA ASP A 6 -29.50 -3.53 -34.92
C ASP A 6 -28.34 -3.74 -35.92
N ASP A 7 -27.37 -2.81 -35.97
CA ASP A 7 -26.19 -2.92 -36.84
C ASP A 7 -25.28 -4.10 -36.43
N LEU A 8 -25.23 -4.41 -35.13
CA LEU A 8 -24.48 -5.56 -34.60
C LEU A 8 -25.17 -6.89 -34.88
N ALA A 9 -26.51 -6.90 -34.86
CA ALA A 9 -27.31 -8.07 -35.17
C ALA A 9 -27.21 -8.43 -36.67
N GLU A 10 -27.31 -7.43 -37.55
CA GLU A 10 -27.14 -7.62 -39.00
C GLU A 10 -25.73 -8.11 -39.36
N ALA A 11 -24.70 -7.65 -38.64
CA ALA A 11 -23.32 -8.11 -38.83
C ALA A 11 -23.06 -9.54 -38.36
N LEU A 12 -23.93 -10.10 -37.51
CA LEU A 12 -23.84 -11.48 -37.00
C LEU A 12 -24.71 -12.47 -37.78
N ASP A 13 -25.57 -11.97 -38.68
CA ASP A 13 -26.47 -12.79 -39.47
C ASP A 13 -25.68 -13.73 -40.41
N GLY A 14 -25.94 -15.04 -40.30
CA GLY A 14 -25.22 -16.10 -41.02
C GLY A 14 -23.87 -16.54 -40.44
N MET A 15 -23.33 -15.85 -39.41
CA MET A 15 -22.08 -16.23 -38.72
C MET A 15 -22.33 -16.73 -37.29
N PHE A 16 -23.44 -16.32 -36.67
CA PHE A 16 -23.90 -16.78 -35.37
C PHE A 16 -25.10 -17.71 -35.56
N ASP A 17 -24.88 -19.00 -35.36
CA ASP A 17 -25.91 -20.04 -35.46
C ASP A 17 -26.42 -20.47 -34.06
N ASP A 18 -27.38 -21.39 -34.04
CA ASP A 18 -27.96 -21.93 -32.81
C ASP A 18 -26.89 -22.55 -31.88
N HIS A 19 -25.85 -23.16 -32.45
CA HIS A 19 -24.76 -23.75 -31.68
C HIS A 19 -23.93 -22.68 -30.95
N HIS A 20 -23.64 -21.56 -31.62
CA HIS A 20 -23.00 -20.41 -30.97
C HIS A 20 -23.90 -19.81 -29.88
N GLY A 21 -25.23 -19.79 -30.10
CA GLY A 21 -26.22 -19.41 -29.10
C GLY A 21 -26.17 -20.28 -27.85
N GLU A 22 -26.15 -21.60 -28.01
CA GLU A 22 -26.03 -22.56 -26.91
C GLU A 22 -24.71 -22.38 -26.14
N LEU A 23 -23.58 -22.24 -26.83
CA LEU A 23 -22.29 -22.01 -26.19
C LEU A 23 -22.26 -20.68 -25.42
N ALA A 24 -22.80 -19.62 -25.99
CA ALA A 24 -22.90 -18.32 -25.33
C ALA A 24 -23.78 -18.42 -24.07
N GLN A 25 -24.91 -19.13 -24.14
CA GLN A 25 -25.79 -19.32 -23.00
C GLN A 25 -25.08 -20.09 -21.87
N VAL A 26 -24.37 -21.18 -22.18
CA VAL A 26 -23.59 -21.94 -21.18
C VAL A 26 -22.54 -21.05 -20.49
N LEU A 27 -21.84 -20.21 -21.25
CA LEU A 27 -20.84 -19.29 -20.70
C LEU A 27 -21.49 -18.20 -19.84
N LEU A 28 -22.64 -17.66 -20.27
CA LEU A 28 -23.38 -16.66 -19.51
C LEU A 28 -23.94 -17.24 -18.20
N ASP A 29 -24.48 -18.46 -18.24
CA ASP A 29 -24.96 -19.16 -17.05
C ASP A 29 -23.81 -19.41 -16.06
N GLN A 30 -22.62 -19.77 -16.56
CA GLN A 30 -21.42 -19.92 -15.73
C GLN A 30 -20.98 -18.60 -15.11
N ILE A 31 -21.00 -17.49 -15.88
CA ILE A 31 -20.70 -16.15 -15.36
C ILE A 31 -21.69 -15.77 -14.27
N ALA A 32 -23.00 -15.94 -14.51
CA ALA A 32 -24.04 -15.64 -13.54
C ALA A 32 -23.87 -16.44 -12.24
N PHE A 33 -23.56 -17.74 -12.36
CA PHE A 33 -23.27 -18.59 -11.20
C PHE A 33 -22.05 -18.09 -10.42
N LEU A 34 -20.94 -17.76 -11.11
CA LEU A 34 -19.73 -17.28 -10.46
C LEU A 34 -19.95 -15.92 -9.79
N ASP A 35 -20.71 -15.02 -10.40
CA ASP A 35 -21.06 -13.73 -9.82
C ASP A 35 -21.88 -13.90 -8.53
N GLU A 36 -22.85 -14.82 -8.52
CA GLU A 36 -23.61 -15.14 -7.31
C GLU A 36 -22.70 -15.70 -6.21
N ARG A 37 -21.79 -16.63 -6.55
CA ARG A 37 -20.83 -17.18 -5.59
C ARG A 37 -19.86 -16.13 -5.06
N ILE A 38 -19.38 -15.22 -5.90
CA ILE A 38 -18.53 -14.10 -5.50
C ILE A 38 -19.29 -13.18 -4.53
N ALA A 39 -20.57 -12.88 -4.82
CA ALA A 39 -21.40 -12.07 -3.93
C ALA A 39 -21.59 -12.74 -2.56
N GLN A 40 -21.92 -14.04 -2.53
CA GLN A 40 -22.06 -14.81 -1.29
C GLN A 40 -20.77 -14.82 -0.46
N LEU A 41 -19.62 -15.08 -1.08
CA LEU A 41 -18.33 -15.08 -0.40
C LEU A 41 -17.93 -13.68 0.08
N SER A 42 -18.24 -12.65 -0.69
CA SER A 42 -17.97 -11.25 -0.32
C SER A 42 -18.78 -10.82 0.90
N ALA A 43 -20.06 -11.21 0.96
CA ALA A 43 -20.92 -10.99 2.12
C ALA A 43 -20.36 -11.72 3.35
N ARG A 44 -19.97 -12.99 3.20
CA ARG A 44 -19.37 -13.77 4.29
C ARG A 44 -18.07 -13.16 4.81
N ALA A 45 -17.22 -12.65 3.92
CA ALA A 45 -16.00 -11.95 4.31
C ALA A 45 -16.29 -10.65 5.08
N ALA A 46 -17.34 -9.93 4.71
CA ALA A 46 -17.78 -8.73 5.43
C ALA A 46 -18.30 -9.05 6.83
N GLU A 47 -19.10 -10.12 6.99
CA GLU A 47 -19.56 -10.62 8.28
C GLU A 47 -18.39 -10.98 9.20
N LEU A 48 -17.42 -11.75 8.69
CA LEU A 48 -16.23 -12.13 9.45
C LEU A 48 -15.38 -10.92 9.85
N ALA A 49 -15.26 -9.92 8.97
CA ALA A 49 -14.59 -8.66 9.28
C ALA A 49 -15.31 -7.85 10.36
N ALA A 50 -16.65 -7.82 10.35
CA ALA A 50 -17.45 -7.15 11.36
C ALA A 50 -17.36 -7.86 12.72
N ALA A 51 -17.21 -9.19 12.72
CA ALA A 51 -17.04 -9.99 13.93
C ALA A 51 -15.60 -9.94 14.51
N MET A 52 -14.65 -9.29 13.83
CA MET A 52 -13.30 -9.14 14.36
C MET A 52 -13.31 -8.30 15.64
N PRO A 53 -12.50 -8.68 16.65
CA PRO A 53 -12.46 -7.95 17.91
C PRO A 53 -12.08 -6.48 17.66
N GLU A 54 -12.87 -5.60 18.24
CA GLU A 54 -12.57 -4.17 18.25
C GLU A 54 -11.32 -3.92 19.11
N ALA A 55 -10.39 -3.13 18.58
CA ALA A 55 -9.11 -2.83 19.20
C ALA A 55 -9.15 -1.45 19.85
N TRP A 56 -9.07 -1.38 21.19
CA TRP A 56 -9.14 -0.16 22.00
C TRP A 56 -7.93 0.76 21.76
N GLY A 57 -8.15 2.05 21.52
CA GLY A 57 -7.06 3.04 21.46
C GLY A 57 -6.48 3.35 22.87
N VAL A 58 -5.42 4.18 23.00
CA VAL A 58 -4.82 4.61 24.30
C VAL A 58 -4.78 6.14 24.44
N ASP A 59 -5.23 6.69 25.58
CA ASP A 59 -5.27 8.11 25.92
C ASP A 59 -3.91 8.64 26.39
N ALA A 60 -3.76 9.97 26.37
CA ALA A 60 -2.53 10.67 26.79
C ALA A 60 -2.08 10.36 28.23
N ASP A 61 -3.00 9.91 29.09
CA ASP A 61 -2.74 9.59 30.51
C ASP A 61 -2.40 8.10 30.76
N GLY A 62 -2.22 7.29 29.71
CA GLY A 62 -1.84 5.88 29.83
C GLY A 62 -2.99 4.93 30.20
N THR A 63 -4.24 5.42 30.17
CA THR A 63 -5.43 4.59 30.40
C THR A 63 -5.83 3.88 29.11
N THR A 64 -5.99 2.55 29.15
CA THR A 64 -6.58 1.74 28.09
C THR A 64 -8.10 1.65 28.30
N GLY A 65 -8.90 1.94 27.26
CA GLY A 65 -10.36 1.87 27.34
C GLY A 65 -11.09 2.42 26.10
N PRO A 66 -12.44 2.42 26.09
CA PRO A 66 -13.26 2.79 24.93
C PRO A 66 -13.12 4.24 24.43
N ARG A 67 -12.45 5.12 25.17
CA ARG A 67 -12.23 6.54 24.81
C ARG A 67 -10.79 6.87 24.46
N ALA A 68 -9.95 5.85 24.51
CA ALA A 68 -8.55 6.06 24.55
C ALA A 68 -8.00 6.16 23.11
N GLY A 69 -7.19 7.18 22.81
CA GLY A 69 -6.50 7.31 21.52
C GLY A 69 -7.05 8.35 20.55
N THR A 70 -6.60 9.61 20.75
CA THR A 70 -6.52 10.74 19.77
C THR A 70 -7.60 11.81 19.84
N THR A 71 -8.65 11.66 20.63
CA THR A 71 -9.59 12.71 21.11
C THR A 71 -10.67 11.97 21.90
N PRO A 72 -11.36 12.61 22.86
CA PRO A 72 -12.43 11.95 23.63
C PRO A 72 -13.54 11.29 22.78
N ASP A 73 -13.61 11.62 21.48
CA ASP A 73 -14.64 11.23 20.51
C ASP A 73 -14.14 10.35 19.35
N ALA A 74 -12.91 9.82 19.40
CA ALA A 74 -12.38 9.02 18.29
C ALA A 74 -13.15 7.68 18.13
N PRO A 75 -13.56 7.30 16.91
CA PRO A 75 -14.38 6.10 16.72
C PRO A 75 -13.59 4.82 17.03
N VAL A 76 -14.24 3.90 17.74
CA VAL A 76 -13.76 2.53 17.88
C VAL A 76 -13.81 1.88 16.49
N LEU A 77 -12.66 1.41 16.02
CA LEU A 77 -12.55 0.79 14.70
C LEU A 77 -11.99 -0.62 14.87
N ASN A 78 -12.55 -1.57 14.11
CA ASN A 78 -11.97 -2.89 13.99
C ASN A 78 -10.61 -2.85 13.26
N ALA A 79 -9.88 -3.97 13.28
CA ALA A 79 -8.57 -4.07 12.64
C ALA A 79 -8.59 -3.69 11.15
N VAL A 80 -9.64 -4.05 10.42
CA VAL A 80 -9.78 -3.73 8.97
C VAL A 80 -9.86 -2.22 8.75
N ALA A 81 -10.73 -1.53 9.49
CA ALA A 81 -10.92 -0.09 9.38
C ALA A 81 -9.67 0.69 9.83
N ARG A 82 -8.97 0.22 10.87
CA ARG A 82 -7.67 0.79 11.30
C ARG A 82 -6.61 0.69 10.20
N LEU A 83 -6.54 -0.45 9.50
CA LEU A 83 -5.60 -0.62 8.39
C LEU A 83 -5.99 0.24 7.18
N ALA A 84 -7.28 0.47 6.95
CA ALA A 84 -7.79 1.31 5.86
C ALA A 84 -7.52 2.82 6.08
N GLU A 85 -7.13 3.25 7.29
CA GLU A 85 -6.62 4.61 7.52
C GLU A 85 -5.29 4.86 6.78
N ILE A 86 -4.53 3.80 6.45
CA ILE A 86 -3.26 3.93 5.73
C ILE A 86 -3.53 4.32 4.26
N PRO A 87 -2.91 5.40 3.75
CA PRO A 87 -3.07 5.82 2.37
C PRO A 87 -2.76 4.69 1.39
N GLY A 88 -3.73 4.40 0.51
CA GLY A 88 -3.63 3.34 -0.49
C GLY A 88 -4.09 1.96 -0.03
N VAL A 89 -4.36 1.73 1.25
CA VAL A 89 -4.96 0.48 1.74
C VAL A 89 -6.48 0.62 1.70
N SER A 90 -7.15 -0.15 0.84
CA SER A 90 -8.62 -0.24 0.86
C SER A 90 -9.08 -1.25 1.92
N PRO A 91 -10.35 -1.21 2.36
CA PRO A 91 -10.90 -2.22 3.26
C PRO A 91 -10.74 -3.65 2.74
N GLU A 92 -10.85 -3.86 1.42
CA GLU A 92 -10.64 -5.16 0.78
C GLU A 92 -9.18 -5.60 0.86
N LEU A 93 -8.24 -4.69 0.58
CA LEU A 93 -6.81 -4.97 0.73
C LEU A 93 -6.44 -5.26 2.19
N ALA A 94 -7.05 -4.53 3.14
CA ALA A 94 -6.87 -4.77 4.57
C ALA A 94 -7.35 -6.16 4.97
N ARG A 95 -8.53 -6.60 4.50
CA ARG A 95 -9.03 -7.97 4.73
C ARG A 95 -8.07 -9.02 4.18
N THR A 96 -7.58 -8.85 2.95
CA THR A 96 -6.60 -9.77 2.36
C THR A 96 -5.31 -9.80 3.17
N ILE A 97 -4.80 -8.65 3.60
CA ILE A 97 -3.59 -8.59 4.43
C ILE A 97 -3.80 -9.34 5.75
N ILE A 98 -4.92 -9.11 6.45
CA ILE A 98 -5.25 -9.82 7.70
C ILE A 98 -5.41 -11.32 7.46
N ALA A 99 -6.04 -11.73 6.36
CA ALA A 99 -6.19 -13.15 6.02
C ALA A 99 -4.83 -13.85 5.84
N GLU A 100 -3.84 -13.15 5.29
CA GLU A 100 -2.50 -13.70 5.08
C GLU A 100 -1.60 -13.62 6.34
N THR A 101 -1.69 -12.54 7.12
CA THR A 101 -0.82 -12.33 8.30
C THR A 101 -1.39 -12.90 9.59
N GLY A 102 -2.71 -12.97 9.70
CA GLY A 102 -3.43 -13.11 10.96
C GLY A 102 -3.49 -11.79 11.77
N LEU A 103 -4.25 -11.82 12.86
CA LEU A 103 -4.35 -10.71 13.82
C LEU A 103 -3.26 -10.78 14.91
N ASP A 104 -2.79 -11.97 15.24
CA ASP A 104 -1.79 -12.18 16.28
C ASP A 104 -0.37 -11.88 15.79
N MET A 105 0.14 -10.70 16.16
CA MET A 105 1.50 -10.28 15.85
C MET A 105 2.58 -10.88 16.77
N SER A 106 2.22 -11.61 17.84
CA SER A 106 3.21 -12.28 18.71
C SER A 106 4.05 -13.31 17.96
N ARG A 107 3.49 -13.88 16.87
CA ARG A 107 4.17 -14.78 15.93
C ARG A 107 5.36 -14.12 15.23
N PHE A 108 5.39 -12.78 15.18
CA PHE A 108 6.47 -12.01 14.57
C PHE A 108 7.08 -11.08 15.62
N PRO A 109 8.22 -11.45 16.25
CA PRO A 109 8.82 -10.67 17.33
C PRO A 109 9.14 -9.21 16.97
N THR A 110 9.40 -8.95 15.69
CA THR A 110 9.57 -7.59 15.18
C THR A 110 8.94 -7.44 13.79
N ALA A 111 8.61 -6.21 13.40
CA ALA A 111 8.16 -5.90 12.04
C ALA A 111 9.14 -6.40 10.95
N ALA A 112 10.44 -6.51 11.25
CA ALA A 112 11.43 -7.04 10.32
C ALA A 112 11.21 -8.54 10.04
N HIS A 113 10.74 -9.31 11.01
CA HIS A 113 10.39 -10.73 10.82
C HIS A 113 9.20 -10.86 9.87
N LEU A 114 8.14 -10.05 10.06
CA LEU A 114 7.00 -10.03 9.15
C LEU A 114 7.41 -9.64 7.72
N VAL A 115 8.25 -8.62 7.56
CA VAL A 115 8.77 -8.19 6.26
C VAL A 115 9.62 -9.26 5.58
N SER A 116 10.44 -9.99 6.35
CA SER A 116 11.26 -11.09 5.86
C SER A 116 10.37 -12.25 5.39
N TRP A 117 9.38 -12.63 6.19
CA TRP A 117 8.39 -13.67 5.86
C TRP A 117 7.57 -13.32 4.61
N ALA A 118 7.16 -12.06 4.45
CA ALA A 118 6.48 -11.56 3.26
C ALA A 118 7.38 -11.48 2.01
N GLY A 119 8.70 -11.73 2.13
CA GLY A 119 9.65 -11.67 1.02
C GLY A 119 9.89 -10.26 0.47
N LEU A 120 9.65 -9.22 1.29
CA LEU A 120 9.90 -7.81 0.94
C LEU A 120 11.29 -7.32 1.37
N CYS A 121 12.05 -8.16 2.07
CA CYS A 121 13.44 -7.90 2.42
C CYS A 121 14.36 -8.19 1.22
N PRO A 122 15.37 -7.34 0.92
CA PRO A 122 16.43 -7.70 -0.01
C PRO A 122 17.15 -8.97 0.47
N SER A 123 17.29 -9.96 -0.41
CA SER A 123 18.09 -11.13 -0.11
C SER A 123 19.55 -10.87 -0.48
N ALA A 124 20.47 -11.40 0.33
CA ALA A 124 21.89 -11.46 0.03
C ALA A 124 22.29 -12.92 -0.15
N ARG A 125 23.17 -13.19 -1.13
CA ARG A 125 23.84 -14.48 -1.27
C ARG A 125 25.29 -14.31 -0.84
N GLN A 126 25.67 -15.01 0.22
CA GLN A 126 27.04 -15.03 0.70
C GLN A 126 27.68 -16.38 0.36
N SER A 127 28.88 -16.34 -0.21
CA SER A 127 29.73 -17.52 -0.43
C SER A 127 31.14 -17.15 0.03
N GLY A 128 31.60 -17.79 1.12
CA GLY A 128 32.84 -17.42 1.80
C GLY A 128 32.87 -15.93 2.16
N THR A 129 33.88 -15.22 1.66
CA THR A 129 34.11 -13.78 1.88
C THR A 129 33.34 -12.87 0.92
N ARG A 130 32.63 -13.41 -0.09
CA ARG A 130 31.92 -12.60 -1.10
C ARG A 130 30.43 -12.57 -0.82
N THR A 131 29.89 -11.36 -0.69
CA THR A 131 28.45 -11.10 -0.60
C THR A 131 27.97 -10.49 -1.92
N ARG A 132 26.97 -11.12 -2.54
CA ARG A 132 26.30 -10.64 -3.75
C ARG A 132 24.81 -10.41 -3.47
N ALA A 133 24.18 -9.56 -4.26
CA ALA A 133 22.72 -9.42 -4.22
C ALA A 133 22.07 -10.76 -4.61
N GLY A 134 21.12 -11.22 -3.79
CA GLY A 134 20.37 -12.44 -4.03
C GLY A 134 19.19 -12.24 -4.98
N LYS A 135 18.60 -13.35 -5.43
CA LYS A 135 17.31 -13.34 -6.12
C LYS A 135 16.19 -13.07 -5.11
N LYS A 136 15.11 -12.43 -5.54
CA LYS A 136 13.90 -12.19 -4.74
C LYS A 136 13.52 -13.44 -3.93
N GLY A 137 13.23 -13.26 -2.65
CA GLY A 137 12.80 -14.34 -1.77
C GLY A 137 11.43 -14.92 -2.16
N GLN A 138 11.21 -16.20 -1.81
CA GLN A 138 9.93 -16.90 -1.95
C GLN A 138 9.03 -16.54 -0.76
N GLY A 139 8.59 -15.28 -0.69
CA GLY A 139 7.60 -14.83 0.29
C GLY A 139 6.18 -15.07 -0.20
N ASN A 140 5.20 -14.76 0.66
CA ASN A 140 3.78 -14.86 0.33
C ASN A 140 3.40 -14.01 -0.90
N GLY A 141 2.94 -14.67 -1.96
CA GLY A 141 2.60 -14.05 -3.24
C GLY A 141 1.40 -13.10 -3.17
N TYR A 142 0.35 -13.52 -2.46
CA TYR A 142 -0.90 -12.77 -2.29
C TYR A 142 -0.69 -11.51 -1.44
N LEU A 143 0.00 -11.65 -0.30
CA LEU A 143 0.33 -10.52 0.56
C LEU A 143 1.17 -9.48 -0.18
N ARG A 144 2.19 -9.93 -0.92
CA ARG A 144 3.05 -9.03 -1.70
C ARG A 144 2.29 -8.35 -2.84
N GLY A 145 1.38 -9.05 -3.51
CA GLY A 145 0.51 -8.48 -4.53
C GLY A 145 -0.36 -7.36 -3.95
N SER A 146 -1.02 -7.63 -2.82
CA SER A 146 -1.88 -6.70 -2.10
C SER A 146 -1.12 -5.46 -1.63
N LEU A 147 0.05 -5.64 -1.00
CA LEU A 147 0.92 -4.52 -0.59
C LEU A 147 1.48 -3.75 -1.78
N GLY A 148 1.67 -4.41 -2.91
CA GLY A 148 2.05 -3.79 -4.17
C GLY A 148 0.96 -2.85 -4.69
N GLN A 149 -0.30 -3.25 -4.63
CA GLN A 149 -1.45 -2.39 -4.97
C GLN A 149 -1.55 -1.23 -3.99
N ALA A 150 -1.44 -1.51 -2.68
CA ALA A 150 -1.48 -0.48 -1.66
C ALA A 150 -0.40 0.59 -1.85
N ALA A 151 0.82 0.19 -2.20
CA ALA A 151 1.90 1.11 -2.49
C ALA A 151 1.64 2.01 -3.71
N ILE A 152 0.95 1.50 -4.75
CA ILE A 152 0.57 2.30 -5.92
C ILE A 152 -0.59 3.23 -5.60
N GLY A 153 -1.56 2.79 -4.79
CA GLY A 153 -2.61 3.66 -4.25
C GLY A 153 -2.01 4.82 -3.45
N ALA A 154 -1.09 4.52 -2.53
CA ALA A 154 -0.38 5.51 -1.72
C ALA A 154 0.39 6.52 -2.59
N ALA A 155 1.00 6.06 -3.69
CA ALA A 155 1.78 6.91 -4.60
C ALA A 155 0.94 8.00 -5.30
N ARG A 156 -0.39 7.84 -5.35
CA ARG A 156 -1.32 8.81 -5.96
C ARG A 156 -1.86 9.84 -4.95
N THR A 157 -1.49 9.73 -3.68
CA THR A 157 -1.94 10.61 -2.60
C THR A 157 -0.86 11.61 -2.21
N ASP A 158 -1.26 12.77 -1.71
CA ASP A 158 -0.35 13.80 -1.20
C ASP A 158 0.00 13.54 0.28
N THR A 159 0.64 12.39 0.53
CA THR A 159 0.94 11.87 1.88
C THR A 159 2.41 11.58 2.05
N PHE A 160 2.85 11.27 3.28
CA PHE A 160 4.23 10.84 3.56
C PHE A 160 4.65 9.64 2.69
N LEU A 161 3.76 8.67 2.50
CA LEU A 161 4.01 7.47 1.71
C LEU A 161 4.09 7.79 0.21
N GLY A 162 3.24 8.70 -0.27
CA GLY A 162 3.28 9.21 -1.64
C GLY A 162 4.60 9.92 -1.96
N GLU A 163 5.04 10.84 -1.09
CA GLU A 163 6.33 11.54 -1.27
C GLU A 163 7.50 10.54 -1.26
N ARG A 164 7.48 9.57 -0.32
CA ARG A 164 8.48 8.51 -0.24
C ARG A 164 8.59 7.72 -1.55
N TYR A 165 7.45 7.34 -2.13
CA TYR A 165 7.39 6.61 -3.40
C TYR A 165 8.15 7.38 -4.48
N TRP A 166 7.76 8.62 -4.74
CA TRP A 166 8.31 9.39 -5.85
C TRP A 166 9.78 9.76 -5.65
N ARG A 167 10.24 9.98 -4.41
CA ARG A 167 11.67 10.20 -4.10
C ARG A 167 12.54 8.98 -4.40
N ILE A 168 12.02 7.77 -4.21
CA ILE A 168 12.73 6.54 -4.57
C ILE A 168 12.60 6.29 -6.07
N ALA A 169 11.43 6.49 -6.66
CA ALA A 169 11.17 6.25 -8.07
C ALA A 169 12.08 7.08 -8.98
N ARG A 170 12.28 8.37 -8.65
CA ARG A 170 13.18 9.27 -9.38
C ARG A 170 14.65 8.82 -9.37
N ARG A 171 15.09 8.11 -8.33
CA ARG A 171 16.50 7.69 -8.17
C ARG A 171 16.77 6.24 -8.57
N ARG A 172 15.78 5.36 -8.44
CA ARG A 172 15.97 3.90 -8.54
C ARG A 172 14.92 3.19 -9.40
N GLY A 173 13.97 3.92 -9.99
CA GLY A 173 12.89 3.39 -10.82
C GLY A 173 11.65 2.97 -10.03
N LYS A 174 10.51 2.93 -10.73
CA LYS A 174 9.17 2.70 -10.16
C LYS A 174 9.03 1.35 -9.45
N ALA A 175 9.58 0.28 -10.02
CA ALA A 175 9.49 -1.06 -9.44
C ALA A 175 10.16 -1.15 -8.05
N LYS A 176 11.35 -0.55 -7.89
CA LYS A 176 12.06 -0.52 -6.59
C LYS A 176 11.33 0.38 -5.58
N ALA A 177 10.73 1.48 -6.04
CA ALA A 177 9.91 2.35 -5.20
C ALA A 177 8.68 1.63 -4.65
N GLN A 178 7.97 0.88 -5.50
CA GLN A 178 6.80 0.09 -5.10
C GLN A 178 7.14 -0.89 -3.98
N VAL A 179 8.21 -1.68 -4.13
CA VAL A 179 8.66 -2.64 -3.09
C VAL A 179 9.07 -1.92 -1.80
N ALA A 180 9.76 -0.78 -1.89
CA ALA A 180 10.20 -0.04 -0.72
C ALA A 180 9.03 0.58 0.07
N VAL A 181 7.99 1.05 -0.62
CA VAL A 181 6.78 1.59 0.02
C VAL A 181 5.91 0.46 0.54
N ALA A 182 5.74 -0.64 -0.19
CA ALA A 182 5.08 -1.85 0.30
C ALA A 182 5.70 -2.36 1.61
N ARG A 183 7.04 -2.38 1.70
CA ARG A 183 7.74 -2.69 2.95
C ARG A 183 7.41 -1.71 4.07
N SER A 184 7.29 -0.41 3.76
CA SER A 184 6.97 0.61 4.76
C SER A 184 5.54 0.48 5.27
N ILE A 185 4.58 0.20 4.38
CA ILE A 185 3.19 -0.11 4.72
C ILE A 185 3.16 -1.34 5.64
N LEU A 186 3.83 -2.44 5.28
CA LEU A 186 3.82 -3.65 6.11
C LEU A 186 4.39 -3.44 7.52
N VAL A 187 5.40 -2.58 7.66
CA VAL A 187 5.93 -2.19 8.98
C VAL A 187 4.89 -1.42 9.79
N ILE A 188 4.18 -0.47 9.16
CA ILE A 188 3.09 0.27 9.81
C ILE A 188 2.00 -0.71 10.26
N ILE A 189 1.59 -1.63 9.39
CA ILE A 189 0.60 -2.67 9.68
C ILE A 189 0.99 -3.50 10.90
N TRP A 190 2.25 -3.94 11.00
CA TRP A 190 2.73 -4.68 12.17
C TRP A 190 2.55 -3.87 13.47
N HIS A 191 2.88 -2.57 13.46
CA HIS A 191 2.70 -1.72 14.64
C HIS A 191 1.23 -1.51 15.01
N LEU A 192 0.34 -1.33 14.02
CA LEU A 192 -1.09 -1.19 14.27
C LEU A 192 -1.72 -2.49 14.79
N LEU A 193 -1.27 -3.64 14.32
CA LEU A 193 -1.80 -4.93 14.78
C LEU A 193 -1.18 -5.39 16.11
N ALA A 194 0.08 -5.07 16.37
CA ALA A 194 0.76 -5.41 17.62
C ALA A 194 0.24 -4.59 18.80
N ASP A 195 -0.13 -3.33 18.56
CA ASP A 195 -0.71 -2.46 19.56
C ASP A 195 -2.10 -1.97 19.12
N PRO A 196 -3.19 -2.51 19.73
CA PRO A 196 -4.55 -2.04 19.55
C PRO A 196 -4.71 -0.53 19.74
N ALA A 197 -3.87 0.06 20.59
CA ALA A 197 -3.88 1.46 20.96
C ALA A 197 -3.61 2.43 19.82
N VAL A 198 -2.72 2.01 18.92
CA VAL A 198 -2.02 2.91 18.01
C VAL A 198 -2.90 3.21 16.80
N ARG A 199 -2.96 4.48 16.40
CA ARG A 199 -3.67 4.92 15.19
C ARG A 199 -2.71 5.39 14.13
N PHE A 200 -3.13 5.24 12.88
CA PHE A 200 -2.32 5.74 11.79
C PHE A 200 -2.50 7.26 11.71
N THR A 201 -1.39 7.99 11.82
CA THR A 201 -1.36 9.43 11.59
C THR A 201 -0.39 9.72 10.46
N ASP A 202 -0.89 10.33 9.38
CA ASP A 202 -0.03 10.75 8.28
C ASP A 202 0.85 11.93 8.71
N ARG A 203 2.12 11.89 8.33
CA ARG A 203 3.10 12.96 8.61
C ARG A 203 3.08 14.07 7.56
N GLY A 204 2.28 13.90 6.51
CA GLY A 204 2.09 14.84 5.43
C GLY A 204 3.20 14.84 4.37
N PRO A 205 2.95 15.51 3.23
CA PRO A 205 3.78 15.50 2.02
C PRO A 205 5.05 16.36 2.09
N GLY A 206 5.24 17.10 3.20
CA GLY A 206 6.42 17.94 3.44
C GLY A 206 7.46 17.32 4.38
N TYR A 207 7.18 16.14 4.94
CA TYR A 207 8.00 15.53 5.99
C TYR A 207 9.47 15.36 5.58
N TYR A 208 9.74 14.94 4.34
CA TYR A 208 11.11 14.76 3.88
C TYR A 208 11.78 16.05 3.43
N GLN A 209 11.02 17.04 2.96
CA GLN A 209 11.54 18.35 2.59
C GLN A 209 11.99 19.13 3.83
N ALA A 210 11.21 19.11 4.91
CA ALA A 210 11.54 19.77 6.17
C ALA A 210 12.82 19.21 6.81
N ARG A 211 13.10 17.92 6.63
CA ARG A 211 14.31 17.23 7.11
C ARG A 211 15.46 17.19 6.10
N THR A 212 15.28 17.74 4.91
CA THR A 212 16.40 17.90 3.99
C THR A 212 17.27 19.04 4.52
N ASP A 213 18.55 18.73 4.78
CA ASP A 213 19.55 19.72 5.20
C ASP A 213 19.65 20.84 4.17
N LYS A 214 18.95 21.94 4.45
CA LYS A 214 18.82 23.10 3.57
C LYS A 214 20.19 23.70 3.30
N ASP A 215 21.06 23.75 4.31
CA ASP A 215 22.41 24.31 4.21
C ASP A 215 23.28 23.48 3.27
N LYS A 216 23.21 22.15 3.38
CA LYS A 216 23.91 21.26 2.45
C LYS A 216 23.40 21.43 1.02
N LYS A 217 22.09 21.62 0.85
CA LYS A 217 21.48 21.87 -0.47
C LYS A 217 21.92 23.21 -1.03
N VAL A 218 21.94 24.27 -0.22
CA VAL A 218 22.43 25.60 -0.60
C VAL A 218 23.90 25.54 -1.02
N LYS A 219 24.76 24.90 -0.21
CA LYS A 219 26.18 24.69 -0.53
C LYS A 219 26.40 23.95 -1.85
N ASN A 220 25.58 22.93 -2.14
CA ASN A 220 25.66 22.22 -3.42
C ASN A 220 25.24 23.09 -4.61
N HIS A 221 24.19 23.91 -4.47
CA HIS A 221 23.79 24.84 -5.54
C HIS A 221 24.85 25.91 -5.76
N ILE A 222 25.42 26.49 -4.70
CA ILE A 222 26.55 27.43 -4.80
C ILE A 222 27.66 26.78 -5.63
N ARG A 223 28.14 25.60 -5.22
CA ARG A 223 29.20 24.88 -5.95
C ARG A 223 28.86 24.62 -7.43
N GLN A 224 27.61 24.28 -7.73
CA GLN A 224 27.18 24.03 -9.10
C GLN A 224 27.17 25.31 -9.94
N ILE A 225 26.69 26.42 -9.39
CA ILE A 225 26.61 27.69 -10.13
C ILE A 225 28.02 28.31 -10.24
N GLU A 226 28.86 28.22 -9.21
CA GLU A 226 30.28 28.61 -9.26
C GLU A 226 31.03 27.84 -10.36
N ALA A 227 30.79 26.53 -10.49
CA ALA A 227 31.40 25.71 -11.53
C ALA A 227 30.93 26.08 -12.95
N LEU A 228 29.69 26.56 -13.10
CA LEU A 228 29.14 26.98 -14.40
C LEU A 228 29.60 28.39 -14.81
N LEU A 229 29.71 29.31 -13.85
CA LEU A 229 30.00 30.72 -14.11
C LEU A 229 31.49 31.08 -13.92
N GLY A 230 32.27 30.25 -13.24
CA GLY A 230 33.67 30.56 -12.90
C GLY A 230 33.83 31.72 -11.92
N HIS A 231 32.76 32.08 -11.20
CA HIS A 231 32.72 33.21 -10.27
C HIS A 231 32.33 32.73 -8.87
N THR A 232 32.88 33.36 -7.84
CA THR A 232 32.48 33.12 -6.45
C THR A 232 31.12 33.72 -6.19
N ILE A 233 30.20 32.94 -5.61
CA ILE A 233 28.82 33.37 -5.40
C ILE A 233 28.58 33.66 -3.93
N THR A 234 28.10 34.87 -3.65
CA THR A 234 27.68 35.30 -2.31
C THR A 234 26.17 35.46 -2.28
N ILE A 235 25.51 34.79 -1.32
CA ILE A 235 24.05 34.89 -1.15
C ILE A 235 23.75 36.06 -0.21
N MET A 236 22.96 37.03 -0.68
CA MET A 236 22.47 38.12 0.16
C MET A 236 21.09 37.77 0.74
N PRO A 237 20.79 38.16 2.00
CA PRO A 237 19.46 37.97 2.56
C PRO A 237 18.44 38.77 1.76
N LYS A 238 17.26 38.18 1.53
CA LYS A 238 16.16 38.85 0.82
C LYS A 238 15.67 40.02 1.67
N ALA A 239 15.71 41.24 1.14
CA ALA A 239 15.11 42.42 1.78
C ALA A 239 13.60 42.20 1.96
N ALA A 240 13.08 42.60 3.12
CA ALA A 240 11.72 42.35 3.59
C ALA A 240 10.64 42.98 2.70
#